data_AF-A0A8H7L5X6-F1
#
_entry.id   AF-A0A8H7L5X6-F1
#
_cell.length_a   1.000
_cell.length_b   1.000
_cell.length_c   1.000
_cell.angle_alpha   90.00
_cell.angle_beta   90.00
_cell.angle_gamma   90.00
#
_symmetry.space_group_name_H-M   'P 1'
#
loop_
_entity.id
_entity.type
_entity.pdbx_description
1 polymer ?
#
loop_
_entity_poly.entity_id
_entity_poly.type
_entity_poly.pdbx_seq_one_letter_code
_entity_poly.pdbx_strand_id
1 'polypeptide(L)'
;MTTSTTLFSSGPHDIPDLMDELIPTTPRRNGRYDKSVRPPVYEAVSEWLSFTHPEGAKYFYRARGKHISTVTDADIYNSVVLAKVNAWTEQIERALCDKPIVVSSPSIELFLEPADDLSICRYYLVDHATRSEFWIDEITSELLDFGQVASTSHLKTALEVQYWDHVQYYPMHTTIPPRSLDELLGVLCHGLTDRITSSTSTFGYSVDECEKFIKVIKLARKQPFDGHLTWTAARIWYNIVYCRFYQYYGEDMVRLNRNQNLFPAADEADHKALKVADILCFGLPGKQLARFEDIYIDQRVERDDFRKLLAHSLGDWKEALLLSLPLLAANMLLSFASSPCPALWLASLVLCATATLLSTILTTKFRGMRNAVAEEGYYTMYTLRSETYGFKPAALVFSLPRALAIWGLGLVLLQGIVLMRTMVGTGAAMGCAALVLLVLLCTAQVLSEDDETSPLARLSSPLSSFLGLFKREIQSSTDEKHEAESMV
;
A
#
# COMPACT_ATOMS: atom_id res chain seq x y z
N MET A 1 3.05 -41.90 -37.19
CA MET A 1 1.60 -41.85 -37.48
C MET A 1 1.29 -40.39 -37.81
N THR A 2 1.51 -40.03 -39.07
CA THR A 2 0.45 -39.84 -40.10
C THR A 2 -0.35 -38.55 -39.88
N THR A 3 0.20 -37.49 -40.49
CA THR A 3 -0.48 -36.56 -41.40
C THR A 3 -1.99 -36.70 -41.55
N SER A 4 -2.71 -35.59 -41.42
CA SER A 4 -3.80 -35.24 -42.33
C SER A 4 -3.88 -33.73 -42.51
N THR A 5 -3.39 -33.30 -43.66
CA THR A 5 -3.58 -31.99 -44.27
C THR A 5 -4.84 -32.07 -45.12
N THR A 6 -5.78 -31.15 -44.95
CA THR A 6 -6.86 -30.94 -45.93
C THR A 6 -6.96 -29.45 -46.27
N LEU A 7 -6.56 -29.18 -47.51
CA LEU A 7 -6.76 -27.95 -48.28
C LEU A 7 -8.25 -27.76 -48.63
N PHE A 8 -8.77 -26.55 -48.49
CA PHE A 8 -9.83 -25.97 -49.34
C PHE A 8 -9.49 -24.47 -49.50
N SER A 9 -8.89 -24.10 -50.64
CA SER A 9 -9.58 -23.52 -51.81
C SER A 9 -9.91 -22.04 -51.60
N SER A 10 -8.96 -21.19 -52.00
CA SER A 10 -9.12 -19.76 -52.20
C SER A 10 -9.96 -19.46 -53.44
N GLY A 11 -10.90 -18.53 -53.30
CA GLY A 11 -11.63 -17.85 -54.36
C GLY A 11 -12.00 -16.43 -53.88
N PRO A 12 -12.05 -15.43 -54.77
CA PRO A 12 -11.82 -14.04 -54.40
C PRO A 12 -13.09 -13.36 -53.91
N HIS A 13 -13.05 -12.75 -52.74
CA HIS A 13 -14.00 -11.73 -52.33
C HIS A 13 -13.24 -10.44 -52.03
N ASP A 14 -13.15 -9.61 -53.07
CA ASP A 14 -12.83 -8.19 -52.98
C ASP A 14 -13.93 -7.48 -52.18
N ILE A 15 -13.66 -7.25 -50.90
CA ILE A 15 -14.20 -6.15 -50.09
C ILE A 15 -13.01 -5.71 -49.21
N PRO A 16 -12.56 -4.44 -49.22
CA PRO A 16 -11.53 -4.01 -48.27
C PRO A 16 -12.09 -4.15 -46.85
N ASP A 17 -11.42 -4.94 -46.00
CA ASP A 17 -11.76 -5.13 -44.59
C ASP A 17 -11.65 -3.81 -43.83
N LEU A 18 -12.76 -3.07 -43.75
CA LEU A 18 -12.87 -1.86 -42.93
C LEU A 18 -12.74 -2.17 -41.43
N MET A 19 -12.94 -3.42 -40.99
CA MET A 19 -12.86 -3.82 -39.58
C MET A 19 -11.44 -3.92 -39.03
N ASP A 20 -10.43 -4.04 -39.89
CA ASP A 20 -9.02 -4.04 -39.48
C ASP A 20 -8.56 -2.67 -38.95
N GLU A 21 -9.32 -1.61 -39.22
CA GLU A 21 -9.02 -0.24 -38.75
C GLU A 21 -9.55 0.05 -37.33
N LEU A 22 -10.41 -0.80 -36.73
CA LEU A 22 -11.00 -0.56 -35.41
C LEU A 22 -10.31 -1.37 -34.31
N ILE A 23 -9.80 -0.70 -33.28
CA ILE A 23 -9.04 -1.35 -32.20
C ILE A 23 -9.75 -1.15 -30.85
N PRO A 24 -10.06 -2.21 -30.09
CA PRO A 24 -10.57 -2.06 -28.74
C PRO A 24 -9.62 -1.33 -27.79
N THR A 25 -10.14 -0.40 -26.98
CA THR A 25 -9.38 0.31 -25.93
C THR A 25 -10.20 0.47 -24.66
N THR A 26 -9.59 1.10 -23.65
CA THR A 26 -10.21 1.53 -22.38
C THR A 26 -9.85 3.00 -22.11
N PRO A 27 -10.65 3.75 -21.35
CA PRO A 27 -10.36 5.15 -21.02
C PRO A 27 -8.93 5.40 -20.51
N ARG A 28 -8.39 4.49 -19.71
CA ARG A 28 -7.03 4.57 -19.13
C ARG A 28 -5.90 4.53 -20.16
N ARG A 29 -6.13 3.91 -21.32
CA ARG A 29 -5.14 3.73 -22.39
C ARG A 29 -5.14 4.85 -23.42
N ASN A 30 -6.06 5.80 -23.30
CA ASN A 30 -6.22 6.90 -24.25
C ASN A 30 -5.18 8.01 -24.02
N GLY A 31 -4.70 8.62 -25.11
CA GLY A 31 -3.61 9.60 -25.12
C GLY A 31 -4.03 11.04 -24.75
N ARG A 32 -4.93 11.22 -23.78
CA ARG A 32 -5.62 12.51 -23.53
C ARG A 32 -4.68 13.71 -23.31
N TYR A 33 -3.50 13.47 -22.73
CA TYR A 33 -2.57 14.53 -22.32
C TYR A 33 -1.48 14.86 -23.36
N ASP A 34 -1.40 14.14 -24.47
CA ASP A 34 -0.31 14.27 -25.46
C ASP A 34 -0.87 14.59 -26.85
N LYS A 35 -1.43 15.80 -27.02
CA LYS A 35 -1.96 16.26 -28.31
C LYS A 35 -1.20 17.47 -28.84
N SER A 36 -0.83 17.42 -30.12
CA SER A 36 -0.20 18.54 -30.82
C SER A 36 -1.15 19.74 -30.98
N VAL A 37 -0.67 20.95 -30.67
CA VAL A 37 -1.46 22.18 -30.70
C VAL A 37 -1.66 22.66 -32.13
N ARG A 38 -2.91 22.80 -32.57
CA ARG A 38 -3.28 23.53 -33.81
C ARG A 38 -4.31 24.63 -33.50
N PRO A 39 -4.27 25.78 -34.20
CA PRO A 39 -5.18 26.89 -33.96
C PRO A 39 -6.63 26.54 -34.36
N PRO A 40 -7.65 27.01 -33.62
CA PRO A 40 -9.04 26.65 -33.87
C PRO A 40 -9.63 27.37 -35.09
N VAL A 41 -10.30 26.61 -35.96
CA VAL A 41 -11.26 27.12 -36.96
C VAL A 41 -12.65 26.89 -36.37
N TYR A 42 -13.36 27.97 -36.05
CA TYR A 42 -14.69 27.89 -35.44
C TYR A 42 -15.77 27.83 -36.51
N GLU A 43 -16.04 26.63 -37.03
CA GLU A 43 -17.29 26.35 -37.74
C GLU A 43 -18.18 25.45 -36.88
N ALA A 44 -19.45 25.81 -36.77
CA ALA A 44 -20.44 25.01 -36.05
C ALA A 44 -20.74 23.74 -36.88
N VAL A 45 -20.17 22.60 -36.46
CA VAL A 45 -20.53 21.29 -37.01
C VAL A 45 -21.94 20.96 -36.51
N SER A 46 -22.93 20.92 -37.40
CA SER A 46 -24.36 21.01 -37.04
C SER A 46 -24.90 19.92 -36.10
N GLU A 47 -24.23 18.78 -35.97
CA GLU A 47 -24.68 17.64 -35.15
C GLU A 47 -23.82 17.38 -33.90
N TRP A 48 -22.66 18.02 -33.81
CA TRP A 48 -21.71 17.79 -32.72
C TRP A 48 -21.63 18.98 -31.77
N LEU A 49 -21.73 18.68 -30.48
CA LEU A 49 -21.57 19.64 -29.39
C LEU A 49 -20.14 19.58 -28.86
N SER A 50 -19.52 20.74 -28.68
CA SER A 50 -18.22 20.85 -28.02
C SER A 50 -18.41 21.09 -26.53
N PHE A 51 -17.71 20.31 -25.73
CA PHE A 51 -17.67 20.46 -24.27
C PHE A 51 -16.25 20.70 -23.78
N THR A 52 -16.15 21.39 -22.65
CA THR A 52 -14.89 21.55 -21.91
C THR A 52 -15.03 20.81 -20.58
N HIS A 53 -14.18 19.82 -20.39
CA HIS A 53 -14.07 19.05 -19.15
C HIS A 53 -13.75 19.98 -17.96
N PRO A 54 -14.15 19.66 -16.72
CA PRO A 54 -13.80 20.44 -15.53
C PRO A 54 -12.30 20.71 -15.34
N GLU A 55 -11.43 19.82 -15.83
CA GLU A 55 -9.96 19.99 -15.81
C GLU A 55 -9.39 20.73 -17.05
N GLY A 56 -10.25 21.19 -17.97
CA GLY A 56 -9.88 22.06 -19.10
C GLY A 56 -9.73 21.39 -20.47
N ALA A 57 -9.72 20.07 -20.56
CA ALA A 57 -9.63 19.35 -21.83
C ALA A 57 -10.93 19.48 -22.66
N LYS A 58 -10.82 19.70 -23.97
CA LYS A 58 -11.98 19.70 -24.88
C LYS A 58 -12.32 18.28 -25.32
N TYR A 59 -13.61 18.05 -25.57
CA TYR A 59 -14.10 16.86 -26.23
C TYR A 59 -15.41 17.19 -26.96
N PHE A 60 -15.89 16.25 -27.77
CA PHE A 60 -17.05 16.42 -28.61
C PHE A 60 -18.05 15.30 -28.40
N TYR A 61 -19.32 15.65 -28.48
CA TYR A 61 -20.44 14.75 -28.26
C TYR A 61 -21.47 14.94 -29.37
N ARG A 62 -21.90 13.83 -29.98
CA ARG A 62 -23.06 13.78 -30.86
C ARG A 62 -24.22 13.14 -30.11
N ALA A 63 -25.31 13.90 -29.98
CA ALA A 63 -26.53 13.41 -29.36
C ALA A 63 -27.16 12.28 -30.17
N ARG A 64 -27.86 11.38 -29.49
CA ARG A 64 -28.61 10.30 -30.15
C ARG A 64 -29.70 10.91 -31.04
N GLY A 65 -29.55 10.68 -32.35
CA GLY A 65 -30.51 11.06 -33.38
C GLY A 65 -31.00 9.81 -34.11
N LYS A 66 -30.70 9.72 -35.42
CA LYS A 66 -30.75 8.45 -36.17
C LYS A 66 -29.63 7.48 -35.76
N HIS A 67 -28.59 8.01 -35.14
CA HIS A 67 -27.35 7.34 -34.79
C HIS A 67 -27.21 7.14 -33.27
N ILE A 68 -26.36 6.20 -32.86
CA ILE A 68 -25.89 6.00 -31.49
C ILE A 68 -25.24 7.29 -30.98
N SER A 69 -25.41 7.62 -29.69
CA SER A 69 -24.68 8.74 -29.11
C SER A 69 -23.18 8.46 -29.16
N THR A 70 -22.40 9.45 -29.53
CA THR A 70 -20.96 9.28 -29.78
C THR A 70 -20.16 10.35 -29.06
N VAL A 71 -19.11 9.95 -28.39
CA VAL A 71 -18.13 10.83 -27.75
C VAL A 71 -16.77 10.62 -28.41
N THR A 72 -16.05 11.71 -28.65
CA THR A 72 -14.67 11.66 -29.11
C THR A 72 -13.89 12.85 -28.56
N ASP A 73 -12.61 12.65 -28.35
CA ASP A 73 -11.67 13.73 -28.01
C ASP A 73 -10.87 14.19 -29.25
N ALA A 74 -11.17 13.66 -30.43
CA ALA A 74 -10.58 14.05 -31.70
C ALA A 74 -11.06 15.44 -32.14
N ASP A 75 -10.20 16.21 -32.81
CA ASP A 75 -10.55 17.53 -33.31
C ASP A 75 -11.47 17.45 -34.53
N ILE A 76 -12.78 17.41 -34.29
CA ILE A 76 -13.79 17.34 -35.34
C ILE A 76 -13.94 18.63 -36.16
N TYR A 77 -13.28 19.73 -35.77
CA TYR A 77 -13.23 20.92 -36.63
C TYR A 77 -12.38 20.66 -37.87
N ASN A 78 -11.51 19.65 -37.85
CA ASN A 78 -10.88 19.13 -39.04
C ASN A 78 -11.87 18.23 -39.80
N SER A 79 -12.28 18.67 -40.99
CA SER A 79 -13.25 17.96 -41.83
C SER A 79 -12.83 16.54 -42.19
N VAL A 80 -11.53 16.25 -42.31
CA VAL A 80 -11.01 14.90 -42.57
C VAL A 80 -11.20 13.99 -41.36
N VAL A 81 -10.92 14.51 -40.16
CA VAL A 81 -11.14 13.79 -38.89
C VAL A 81 -12.63 13.53 -38.70
N LEU A 82 -13.47 14.54 -38.90
CA LEU A 82 -14.92 14.42 -38.80
C LEU A 82 -15.48 13.36 -39.77
N ALA A 83 -15.02 13.35 -41.02
CA ALA A 83 -15.45 12.37 -42.01
C ALA A 83 -15.10 10.93 -41.57
N LYS A 84 -13.87 10.73 -41.05
CA LYS A 84 -13.43 9.44 -40.52
C LYS A 84 -14.21 9.01 -39.27
N VAL A 85 -14.41 9.90 -38.31
CA VAL A 85 -15.21 9.63 -37.09
C VAL A 85 -16.65 9.24 -37.46
N ASN A 86 -17.28 9.94 -38.40
CA ASN A 86 -18.62 9.60 -38.88
C ASN A 86 -18.65 8.23 -39.56
N ALA A 87 -17.68 7.94 -40.43
CA ALA A 87 -17.57 6.64 -41.12
C ALA A 87 -17.41 5.46 -40.15
N TRP A 88 -16.53 5.59 -39.14
CA TRP A 88 -16.35 4.56 -38.11
C TRP A 88 -17.60 4.41 -37.23
N THR A 89 -18.34 5.49 -36.96
CA THR A 89 -19.61 5.36 -36.25
C THR A 89 -20.60 4.51 -37.04
N GLU A 90 -20.82 4.85 -38.32
CA GLU A 90 -21.76 4.12 -39.18
C GLU A 90 -21.36 2.64 -39.35
N GLN A 91 -20.06 2.35 -39.30
CA GLN A 91 -19.54 1.00 -39.33
C GLN A 91 -19.88 0.21 -38.06
N ILE A 92 -19.66 0.81 -36.88
CA ILE A 92 -20.00 0.20 -35.58
C ILE A 92 -21.50 -0.03 -35.47
N GLU A 93 -22.32 0.93 -35.91
CA GLU A 93 -23.78 0.78 -35.93
C GLU A 93 -24.25 -0.38 -36.81
N ARG A 94 -23.68 -0.53 -38.00
CA ARG A 94 -23.97 -1.67 -38.88
C ARG A 94 -23.59 -2.99 -38.23
N ALA A 95 -22.40 -3.08 -37.65
CA ALA A 95 -21.94 -4.28 -36.96
C ALA A 95 -22.79 -4.64 -35.74
N LEU A 96 -23.32 -3.63 -35.06
CA LEU A 96 -24.24 -3.80 -33.95
C LEU A 96 -25.62 -4.31 -34.39
N CYS A 97 -26.10 -3.94 -35.58
CA CYS A 97 -27.35 -4.50 -36.14
C CYS A 97 -27.27 -6.01 -36.38
N ASP A 98 -26.08 -6.53 -36.68
CA ASP A 98 -25.85 -7.95 -36.94
C ASP A 98 -25.73 -8.80 -35.66
N LYS A 99 -25.70 -8.16 -34.49
CA LYS A 99 -25.59 -8.84 -33.19
C LYS A 99 -26.90 -8.81 -32.39
N PRO A 100 -27.15 -9.80 -31.51
CA PRO A 100 -28.32 -9.81 -30.63
C PRO A 100 -28.22 -8.79 -29.48
N ILE A 101 -27.36 -7.78 -29.60
CA ILE A 101 -27.22 -6.70 -28.62
C ILE A 101 -28.40 -5.76 -28.85
N VAL A 102 -29.17 -5.45 -27.81
CA VAL A 102 -30.30 -4.52 -27.93
C VAL A 102 -29.75 -3.09 -27.93
N VAL A 103 -29.24 -2.66 -29.08
CA VAL A 103 -28.71 -1.30 -29.36
C VAL A 103 -29.76 -0.21 -29.12
N SER A 104 -31.03 -0.62 -29.09
CA SER A 104 -32.20 0.24 -28.87
C SER A 104 -32.25 0.90 -27.49
N SER A 105 -31.43 0.50 -26.51
CA SER A 105 -31.45 1.15 -25.20
C SER A 105 -30.84 2.56 -25.28
N PRO A 106 -31.51 3.63 -24.80
CA PRO A 106 -30.95 4.99 -24.73
C PRO A 106 -29.75 5.11 -23.79
N SER A 107 -29.36 4.02 -23.12
CA SER A 107 -28.23 3.96 -22.20
C SER A 107 -26.89 3.67 -22.87
N ILE A 108 -26.86 3.31 -24.17
CA ILE A 108 -25.61 2.93 -24.84
C ILE A 108 -24.98 4.15 -25.54
N GLU A 109 -23.71 4.41 -25.22
CA GLU A 109 -22.86 5.44 -25.80
C GLU A 109 -21.59 4.83 -26.41
N LEU A 110 -21.17 5.35 -27.57
CA LEU A 110 -19.95 4.96 -28.27
C LEU A 110 -18.84 5.97 -27.98
N PHE A 111 -17.64 5.50 -27.67
CA PHE A 111 -16.44 6.31 -27.68
C PHE A 111 -15.53 5.98 -28.86
N LEU A 112 -14.94 7.01 -29.48
CA LEU A 112 -13.97 6.89 -30.57
C LEU A 112 -12.72 7.74 -30.33
N GLU A 113 -11.55 7.15 -30.51
CA GLU A 113 -10.23 7.81 -30.51
C GLU A 113 -9.45 7.42 -31.78
N PRO A 114 -9.56 8.21 -32.86
CA PRO A 114 -8.72 8.08 -34.04
C PRO A 114 -7.23 8.23 -33.68
N ALA A 115 -6.37 7.40 -34.30
CA ALA A 115 -4.93 7.65 -34.28
C ALA A 115 -4.57 8.90 -35.11
N ASP A 116 -3.38 9.46 -34.86
CA ASP A 116 -2.92 10.70 -35.49
C ASP A 116 -2.85 10.62 -37.03
N ASP A 117 -2.57 9.43 -37.56
CA ASP A 117 -2.49 9.15 -39.00
C ASP A 117 -3.86 8.78 -39.61
N LEU A 118 -4.91 8.67 -38.78
CA LEU A 118 -6.26 8.24 -39.15
C LEU A 118 -6.33 6.87 -39.84
N SER A 119 -5.29 6.03 -39.67
CA SER A 119 -5.25 4.67 -40.20
C SER A 119 -6.09 3.71 -39.36
N ILE A 120 -6.13 3.96 -38.06
CA ILE A 120 -6.88 3.17 -37.08
C ILE A 120 -7.68 4.08 -36.15
N CYS A 121 -8.72 3.52 -35.54
CA CYS A 121 -9.54 4.18 -34.54
C CYS A 121 -9.78 3.25 -33.37
N ARG A 122 -9.46 3.73 -32.16
CA ARG A 122 -9.77 3.00 -30.95
C ARG A 122 -11.21 3.22 -30.53
N TYR A 123 -11.86 2.19 -30.03
CA TYR A 123 -13.26 2.29 -29.62
C TYR A 123 -13.59 1.46 -28.38
N TYR A 124 -14.68 1.84 -27.73
CA TYR A 124 -15.42 1.03 -26.76
C TYR A 124 -16.86 1.52 -26.68
N LEU A 125 -17.76 0.69 -26.16
CA LEU A 125 -19.15 1.04 -25.89
C LEU A 125 -19.40 1.04 -24.39
N VAL A 126 -20.27 1.95 -23.96
CA VAL A 126 -20.63 2.14 -22.55
C VAL A 126 -22.13 1.94 -22.41
N ASP A 127 -22.55 1.10 -21.46
CA ASP A 127 -23.95 1.01 -21.05
C ASP A 127 -24.15 1.66 -19.68
N HIS A 128 -24.79 2.84 -19.69
CA HIS A 128 -25.12 3.58 -18.47
C HIS A 128 -26.16 2.89 -17.57
N ALA A 129 -26.95 1.95 -18.09
CA ALA A 129 -27.95 1.23 -17.29
C ALA A 129 -27.29 0.16 -16.41
N THR A 130 -26.31 -0.57 -16.96
CA THR A 130 -25.57 -1.60 -16.25
C THR A 130 -24.28 -1.10 -15.60
N ARG A 131 -23.87 0.15 -15.90
CA ARG A 131 -22.60 0.76 -15.46
C ARG A 131 -21.39 -0.07 -15.90
N SER A 132 -21.34 -0.43 -17.18
CA SER A 132 -20.27 -1.29 -17.71
C SER A 132 -19.82 -0.85 -19.09
N GLU A 133 -18.54 -1.08 -19.37
CA GLU A 133 -17.96 -1.01 -20.71
C GLU A 133 -18.05 -2.37 -21.42
N PHE A 134 -18.17 -2.35 -22.75
CA PHE A 134 -18.14 -3.54 -23.58
C PHE A 134 -17.67 -3.21 -25.01
N TRP A 135 -17.42 -4.23 -25.82
CA TRP A 135 -17.00 -4.10 -27.20
C TRP A 135 -17.86 -4.96 -28.11
N ILE A 136 -17.80 -4.67 -29.41
CA ILE A 136 -18.43 -5.54 -30.40
C ILE A 136 -17.65 -6.85 -30.45
N ASP A 137 -16.33 -6.77 -30.52
CA ASP A 137 -15.47 -7.92 -30.67
C ASP A 137 -15.28 -8.69 -29.36
N GLU A 138 -15.05 -10.00 -29.49
CA GLU A 138 -14.70 -10.84 -28.35
C GLU A 138 -13.27 -10.52 -27.92
N ILE A 139 -13.12 -10.06 -26.67
CA ILE A 139 -11.84 -9.58 -26.14
C ILE A 139 -11.56 -10.20 -24.78
N THR A 140 -10.29 -10.51 -24.52
CA THR A 140 -9.83 -11.01 -23.24
C THR A 140 -9.46 -9.87 -22.29
N SER A 141 -9.63 -10.11 -20.99
CA SER A 141 -9.23 -9.16 -19.93
C SER A 141 -7.74 -8.82 -19.94
N GLU A 142 -6.90 -9.75 -20.44
CA GLU A 142 -5.46 -9.57 -20.61
C GLU A 142 -5.14 -8.53 -21.69
N LEU A 143 -5.86 -8.54 -22.82
CA LEU A 143 -5.65 -7.58 -23.91
C LEU A 143 -5.95 -6.14 -23.47
N LEU A 144 -6.91 -5.98 -22.54
CA LEU A 144 -7.36 -4.70 -22.01
C LEU A 144 -6.63 -4.27 -20.74
N ASP A 145 -5.71 -5.09 -20.24
CA ASP A 145 -4.91 -4.84 -19.04
C ASP A 145 -5.77 -4.60 -17.77
N PHE A 146 -6.82 -5.41 -17.60
CA PHE A 146 -7.66 -5.36 -16.39
C PHE A 146 -7.00 -5.95 -15.15
N GLY A 147 -5.83 -6.57 -15.29
CA GLY A 147 -5.17 -7.31 -14.22
C GLY A 147 -5.82 -8.67 -13.96
N GLN A 148 -5.61 -9.22 -12.75
CA GLN A 148 -6.11 -10.55 -12.40
C GLN A 148 -7.60 -10.52 -12.07
N VAL A 149 -8.40 -11.10 -12.96
CA VAL A 149 -9.84 -11.31 -12.79
C VAL A 149 -10.08 -12.72 -12.23
N ALA A 150 -10.88 -12.83 -11.16
CA ALA A 150 -11.10 -14.10 -10.45
C ALA A 150 -12.36 -14.84 -10.94
N SER A 151 -13.38 -14.10 -11.38
CA SER A 151 -14.66 -14.65 -11.83
C SER A 151 -15.37 -13.66 -12.74
N THR A 152 -16.53 -14.05 -13.28
CA THR A 152 -17.41 -13.17 -14.06
C THR A 152 -18.01 -12.03 -13.23
N SER A 153 -18.28 -12.28 -11.94
CA SER A 153 -18.68 -11.27 -10.96
C SER A 153 -17.57 -10.23 -10.78
N HIS A 154 -16.33 -10.71 -10.63
CA HIS A 154 -15.18 -9.84 -10.50
C HIS A 154 -14.92 -9.03 -11.78
N LEU A 155 -15.10 -9.65 -12.95
CA LEU A 155 -15.00 -8.96 -14.25
C LEU A 155 -15.99 -7.81 -14.35
N LYS A 156 -17.23 -8.00 -13.90
CA LYS A 156 -18.23 -6.93 -13.87
C LYS A 156 -17.77 -5.73 -13.04
N THR A 157 -17.10 -5.98 -11.91
CA THR A 157 -16.50 -4.91 -11.10
C THR A 157 -15.39 -4.19 -11.86
N ALA A 158 -14.54 -4.91 -12.59
CA ALA A 158 -13.50 -4.31 -13.45
C ALA A 158 -14.10 -3.42 -14.54
N LEU A 159 -15.17 -3.87 -15.20
CA LEU A 159 -15.88 -3.10 -16.22
C LEU A 159 -16.59 -1.87 -15.63
N GLU A 160 -17.06 -1.95 -14.38
CA GLU A 160 -17.62 -0.80 -13.67
C GLU A 160 -16.54 0.24 -13.32
N VAL A 161 -15.29 -0.18 -13.05
CA VAL A 161 -14.16 0.76 -12.92
C VAL A 161 -14.00 1.57 -14.20
N GLN A 162 -13.95 0.90 -15.36
CA GLN A 162 -13.79 1.58 -16.65
C GLN A 162 -14.97 2.49 -16.97
N TYR A 163 -16.19 2.06 -16.66
CA TYR A 163 -17.40 2.89 -16.75
C TYR A 163 -17.25 4.21 -16.00
N TRP A 164 -16.86 4.16 -14.72
CA TRP A 164 -16.69 5.39 -13.94
C TRP A 164 -15.53 6.25 -14.43
N ASP A 165 -14.50 5.64 -15.02
CA ASP A 165 -13.40 6.35 -15.69
C ASP A 165 -13.88 7.11 -16.93
N HIS A 166 -14.72 6.48 -17.76
CA HIS A 166 -15.37 7.14 -18.89
C HIS A 166 -16.25 8.32 -18.44
N VAL A 167 -17.12 8.11 -17.43
CA VAL A 167 -18.03 9.17 -16.95
C VAL A 167 -17.25 10.35 -16.38
N GLN A 168 -16.16 10.11 -15.65
CA GLN A 168 -15.34 11.22 -15.17
C GLN A 168 -14.63 11.94 -16.32
N TYR A 169 -14.20 11.26 -17.39
CA TYR A 169 -13.55 11.91 -18.52
C TYR A 169 -14.48 12.71 -19.41
N TYR A 170 -15.75 12.31 -19.52
CA TYR A 170 -16.75 12.96 -20.35
C TYR A 170 -18.03 13.29 -19.56
N PRO A 171 -17.95 14.19 -18.57
CA PRO A 171 -19.03 14.36 -17.59
C PRO A 171 -20.06 15.43 -18.01
N MET A 172 -19.78 16.28 -19.00
CA MET A 172 -20.55 17.49 -19.28
C MET A 172 -21.82 17.29 -20.12
N HIS A 173 -21.88 16.20 -20.91
CA HIS A 173 -23.05 15.88 -21.73
C HIS A 173 -24.00 14.90 -21.04
N THR A 174 -23.60 14.35 -19.89
CA THR A 174 -24.35 13.33 -19.16
C THR A 174 -24.63 13.77 -17.72
N THR A 175 -25.72 13.26 -17.16
CA THR A 175 -26.12 13.50 -15.78
C THR A 175 -26.23 12.18 -15.04
N ILE A 176 -25.55 12.08 -13.90
CA ILE A 176 -25.72 10.92 -13.02
C ILE A 176 -27.15 10.85 -12.47
N PRO A 177 -27.76 9.66 -12.39
CA PRO A 177 -29.06 9.50 -11.74
C PRO A 177 -28.99 9.91 -10.26
N PRO A 178 -29.99 10.61 -9.70
CA PRO A 178 -30.00 10.99 -8.28
C PRO A 178 -29.82 9.81 -7.32
N ARG A 179 -30.37 8.64 -7.69
CA ARG A 179 -30.18 7.37 -6.96
C ARG A 179 -28.72 6.97 -6.80
N SER A 180 -27.85 7.30 -7.76
CA SER A 180 -26.42 7.01 -7.67
C SER A 180 -25.73 7.81 -6.55
N LEU A 181 -26.19 9.04 -6.27
CA LEU A 181 -25.71 9.82 -5.13
C LEU A 181 -26.21 9.25 -3.79
N ASP A 182 -27.44 8.73 -3.75
CA ASP A 182 -27.98 8.06 -2.56
C ASP A 182 -27.19 6.79 -2.23
N GLU A 183 -26.91 5.97 -3.25
CA GLU A 183 -26.06 4.79 -3.13
C GLU A 183 -24.65 5.16 -2.65
N LEU A 184 -24.05 6.19 -3.24
CA LEU A 184 -22.73 6.68 -2.87
C LEU A 184 -22.68 7.15 -1.41
N LEU A 185 -23.69 7.90 -0.98
CA LEU A 185 -23.83 8.34 0.41
C LEU A 185 -23.92 7.15 1.37
N GLY A 186 -24.69 6.11 1.00
CA GLY A 186 -24.78 4.88 1.78
C GLY A 186 -23.43 4.17 1.92
N VAL A 187 -22.69 4.05 0.82
CA VAL A 187 -21.35 3.43 0.81
C VAL A 187 -20.36 4.22 1.67
N LEU A 188 -20.37 5.55 1.60
CA LEU A 188 -19.50 6.39 2.42
C LEU A 188 -19.85 6.32 3.91
N CYS A 189 -21.14 6.25 4.27
CA CYS A 189 -21.56 6.05 5.66
C CYS A 189 -21.13 4.68 6.21
N HIS A 190 -21.26 3.63 5.40
CA HIS A 190 -20.73 2.30 5.73
C HIS A 190 -19.22 2.37 5.96
N GLY A 191 -18.47 2.93 5.00
CA GLY A 191 -17.02 3.08 5.11
C GLY A 191 -16.58 3.89 6.32
N LEU A 192 -17.27 5.00 6.63
CA LEU A 192 -17.03 5.77 7.85
C LEU A 192 -17.19 4.90 9.11
N THR A 193 -18.29 4.14 9.18
CA THR A 193 -18.59 3.28 10.34
C THR A 193 -17.53 2.19 10.47
N ASP A 194 -17.24 1.49 9.37
CA ASP A 194 -16.25 0.42 9.33
C ASP A 194 -14.86 0.92 9.77
N ARG A 195 -14.43 2.10 9.31
CA ARG A 195 -13.14 2.69 9.72
C ARG A 195 -13.10 3.10 11.20
N ILE A 196 -14.23 3.45 11.80
CA ILE A 196 -14.33 3.78 13.22
C ILE A 196 -14.35 2.50 14.07
N THR A 197 -15.06 1.46 13.62
CA THR A 197 -15.24 0.22 14.38
C THR A 197 -14.13 -0.80 14.15
N SER A 198 -13.37 -0.69 13.06
CA SER A 198 -12.33 -1.63 12.64
C SER A 198 -11.01 -0.92 12.28
N SER A 199 -9.94 -1.27 13.00
CA SER A 199 -8.58 -0.82 12.72
C SER A 199 -7.99 -1.41 11.43
N THR A 200 -8.52 -2.56 11.00
CA THR A 200 -8.12 -3.32 9.81
C THR A 200 -9.11 -3.19 8.66
N SER A 201 -10.03 -2.22 8.72
CA SER A 201 -10.95 -1.92 7.62
C SER A 201 -10.22 -1.77 6.28
N THR A 202 -10.83 -2.34 5.24
CA THR A 202 -10.33 -2.29 3.86
C THR A 202 -10.87 -1.08 3.09
N PHE A 203 -11.70 -0.24 3.70
CA PHE A 203 -12.27 0.91 3.01
C PHE A 203 -11.18 1.93 2.63
N GLY A 204 -11.17 2.37 1.36
CA GLY A 204 -10.07 3.15 0.77
C GLY A 204 -9.98 4.62 1.20
N TYR A 205 -10.85 5.08 2.10
CA TYR A 205 -10.84 6.45 2.61
C TYR A 205 -10.72 6.45 4.14
N SER A 206 -10.00 7.45 4.66
CA SER A 206 -9.94 7.74 6.10
C SER A 206 -11.28 8.26 6.64
N VAL A 207 -11.43 8.24 7.97
CA VAL A 207 -12.59 8.81 8.67
C VAL A 207 -12.83 10.26 8.24
N ASP A 208 -11.78 11.09 8.24
CA ASP A 208 -11.84 12.49 7.84
C ASP A 208 -12.24 12.69 6.37
N GLU A 209 -11.71 11.85 5.46
CA GLU A 209 -12.06 11.88 4.04
C GLU A 209 -13.52 11.48 3.82
N CYS A 210 -13.99 10.41 4.48
CA CYS A 210 -15.40 10.00 4.45
C CYS A 210 -16.33 11.13 4.90
N GLU A 211 -16.04 11.78 6.04
CA GLU A 211 -16.86 12.90 6.52
C GLU A 211 -16.90 14.06 5.52
N LYS A 212 -15.77 14.39 4.90
CA LYS A 212 -15.67 15.45 3.89
C LYS A 212 -16.47 15.08 2.64
N PHE A 213 -16.34 13.86 2.14
CA PHE A 213 -17.10 13.41 0.97
C PHE A 213 -18.60 13.33 1.26
N ILE A 214 -19.01 12.85 2.43
CA ILE A 214 -20.43 12.87 2.85
C ILE A 214 -20.99 14.29 2.81
N LYS A 215 -20.23 15.29 3.30
CA LYS A 215 -20.64 16.70 3.22
C LYS A 215 -20.78 17.15 1.76
N VAL A 216 -19.78 16.89 0.92
CA VAL A 216 -19.78 17.25 -0.52
C VAL A 216 -20.98 16.64 -1.23
N ILE A 217 -21.27 15.35 -1.03
CA ILE A 217 -22.41 14.68 -1.69
C ILE A 217 -23.75 15.25 -1.19
N LYS A 218 -23.88 15.55 0.11
CA LYS A 218 -25.10 16.21 0.65
C LYS A 218 -25.32 17.61 0.07
N LEU A 219 -24.24 18.34 -0.21
CA LEU A 219 -24.29 19.65 -0.88
C LEU A 219 -24.68 19.48 -2.36
N ALA A 220 -24.06 18.54 -3.06
CA ALA A 220 -24.34 18.23 -4.46
C ALA A 220 -25.82 17.91 -4.71
N ARG A 221 -26.46 17.18 -3.80
CA ARG A 221 -27.91 16.86 -3.87
C ARG A 221 -28.85 18.07 -3.90
N LYS A 222 -28.39 19.23 -3.45
CA LYS A 222 -29.21 20.46 -3.38
C LYS A 222 -29.01 21.38 -4.58
N GLN A 223 -28.08 21.03 -5.47
CA GLN A 223 -27.73 21.82 -6.63
C GLN A 223 -28.38 21.22 -7.89
N PRO A 224 -28.65 22.03 -8.92
CA PRO A 224 -28.98 21.48 -10.24
C PRO A 224 -27.81 20.62 -10.72
N PHE A 225 -28.11 19.45 -11.28
CA PHE A 225 -27.07 18.58 -11.82
C PHE A 225 -26.38 19.24 -13.00
N ASP A 226 -25.06 19.32 -12.94
CA ASP A 226 -24.20 19.76 -14.02
C ASP A 226 -23.02 18.78 -14.18
N GLY A 227 -22.20 19.01 -15.20
CA GLY A 227 -21.05 18.14 -15.47
C GLY A 227 -19.99 18.14 -14.36
N HIS A 228 -19.87 19.21 -13.56
CA HIS A 228 -18.92 19.23 -12.44
C HIS A 228 -19.37 18.28 -11.32
N LEU A 229 -20.68 18.21 -11.06
CA LEU A 229 -21.24 17.26 -10.10
C LEU A 229 -21.17 15.82 -10.61
N THR A 230 -21.44 15.60 -11.90
CA THR A 230 -21.22 14.30 -12.57
C THR A 230 -19.77 13.84 -12.38
N TRP A 231 -18.80 14.71 -12.68
CA TRP A 231 -17.37 14.43 -12.47
C TRP A 231 -17.06 14.09 -11.01
N THR A 232 -17.59 14.88 -10.07
CA THR A 232 -17.32 14.69 -8.64
C THR A 232 -17.80 13.31 -8.16
N ALA A 233 -19.01 12.91 -8.52
CA ALA A 233 -19.54 11.62 -8.12
C ALA A 233 -18.82 10.46 -8.83
N ALA A 234 -18.54 10.60 -10.13
CA ALA A 234 -17.84 9.60 -10.91
C ALA A 234 -16.42 9.36 -10.36
N ARG A 235 -15.70 10.42 -9.99
CA ARG A 235 -14.36 10.32 -9.38
C ARG A 235 -14.39 9.56 -8.05
N ILE A 236 -15.40 9.79 -7.21
CA ILE A 236 -15.51 9.07 -5.92
C ILE A 236 -15.93 7.61 -6.14
N TRP A 237 -16.89 7.36 -7.03
CA TRP A 237 -17.31 6.01 -7.41
C TRP A 237 -16.18 5.20 -8.01
N TYR A 238 -15.42 5.77 -8.95
CA TYR A 238 -14.23 5.18 -9.55
C TYR A 238 -13.31 4.63 -8.46
N ASN A 239 -12.91 5.46 -7.51
CA ASN A 239 -12.01 5.04 -6.42
C ASN A 239 -12.62 3.93 -5.54
N ILE A 240 -13.93 3.98 -5.26
CA ILE A 240 -14.61 2.95 -4.47
C ILE A 240 -14.63 1.61 -5.21
N VAL A 241 -15.03 1.61 -6.49
CA VAL A 241 -15.12 0.39 -7.30
C VAL A 241 -13.72 -0.14 -7.60
N TYR A 242 -12.74 0.73 -7.82
CA TYR A 242 -11.33 0.37 -7.94
C TYR A 242 -10.85 -0.35 -6.68
N CYS A 243 -11.11 0.19 -5.49
CA CYS A 243 -10.79 -0.49 -4.23
C CYS A 243 -11.48 -1.86 -4.11
N ARG A 244 -12.76 -1.96 -4.51
CA ARG A 244 -13.51 -3.22 -4.50
C ARG A 244 -12.91 -4.28 -5.42
N PHE A 245 -12.50 -3.88 -6.62
CA PHE A 245 -11.81 -4.76 -7.56
C PHE A 245 -10.54 -5.35 -6.93
N TYR A 246 -9.63 -4.51 -6.43
CA TYR A 246 -8.38 -5.02 -5.84
C TYR A 246 -8.56 -5.84 -4.56
N GLN A 247 -9.71 -5.71 -3.88
CA GLN A 247 -10.05 -6.48 -2.68
C GLN A 247 -10.82 -7.77 -2.99
N TYR A 248 -11.09 -8.06 -4.26
CA TYR A 248 -11.92 -9.20 -4.68
C TYR A 248 -13.31 -9.14 -4.01
N TYR A 249 -13.90 -7.94 -3.95
CA TYR A 249 -15.17 -7.70 -3.28
C TYR A 249 -16.29 -8.56 -3.88
N GLY A 250 -16.95 -9.36 -3.04
CA GLY A 250 -18.02 -10.27 -3.47
C GLY A 250 -17.56 -11.64 -3.95
N GLU A 251 -16.25 -11.91 -3.96
CA GLU A 251 -15.67 -13.20 -4.30
C GLU A 251 -15.38 -14.07 -3.07
N ASP A 252 -15.20 -15.38 -3.25
CA ASP A 252 -14.81 -16.30 -2.17
C ASP A 252 -13.43 -15.95 -1.58
N MET A 253 -12.54 -15.38 -2.39
CA MET A 253 -11.20 -14.92 -2.00
C MET A 253 -11.16 -13.45 -1.57
N VAL A 254 -12.28 -12.89 -1.08
CA VAL A 254 -12.37 -11.51 -0.65
C VAL A 254 -11.41 -11.18 0.50
N ARG A 255 -10.77 -10.02 0.42
CA ARG A 255 -10.02 -9.44 1.54
C ARG A 255 -10.98 -8.71 2.47
N LEU A 256 -11.16 -9.23 3.69
CA LEU A 256 -11.99 -8.61 4.72
C LEU A 256 -11.19 -7.80 5.74
N ASN A 257 -9.92 -8.16 5.91
CA ASN A 257 -8.99 -7.39 6.73
C ASN A 257 -7.87 -6.86 5.85
N ARG A 258 -7.49 -5.60 6.05
CA ARG A 258 -6.39 -4.97 5.33
C ARG A 258 -5.09 -5.74 5.48
N ASN A 259 -4.89 -6.39 6.62
CA ASN A 259 -3.71 -7.19 6.90
C ASN A 259 -3.82 -8.69 6.52
N GLN A 260 -4.83 -9.06 5.74
CA GLN A 260 -5.00 -10.43 5.24
C GLN A 260 -4.23 -10.61 3.93
N ASN A 261 -3.30 -11.57 3.93
CA ASN A 261 -2.66 -12.07 2.72
C ASN A 261 -3.65 -12.95 1.95
N LEU A 262 -3.85 -12.65 0.67
CA LEU A 262 -4.63 -13.48 -0.26
C LEU A 262 -3.76 -14.48 -1.00
N PHE A 263 -2.49 -14.14 -1.21
CA PHE A 263 -1.55 -14.98 -1.92
C PHE A 263 -0.61 -15.68 -0.94
N PRO A 264 -0.16 -16.90 -1.26
CA PRO A 264 0.87 -17.54 -0.46
C PRO A 264 2.11 -16.65 -0.38
N ALA A 265 2.71 -16.58 0.81
CA ALA A 265 3.99 -15.91 0.98
C ALA A 265 5.02 -16.55 0.04
N ALA A 266 5.90 -15.72 -0.52
CA ALA A 266 7.03 -16.24 -1.28
C ALA A 266 7.91 -17.10 -0.37
N ASP A 267 8.54 -18.13 -0.92
CA ASP A 267 9.51 -18.94 -0.17
C ASP A 267 10.75 -18.10 0.14
N GLU A 268 10.76 -17.50 1.34
CA GLU A 268 11.89 -16.70 1.80
C GLU A 268 12.97 -17.60 2.41
N ALA A 269 14.20 -17.47 1.91
CA ALA A 269 15.32 -18.23 2.44
C ALA A 269 15.61 -17.82 3.89
N ASP A 270 16.07 -18.79 4.67
CA ASP A 270 16.46 -18.57 6.05
C ASP A 270 17.96 -18.81 6.22
N HIS A 271 18.69 -17.79 6.66
CA HIS A 271 20.13 -17.85 6.80
C HIS A 271 20.53 -17.85 8.27
N LYS A 272 21.39 -18.79 8.69
CA LYS A 272 21.84 -18.91 10.08
C LYS A 272 22.45 -17.62 10.63
N ALA A 273 23.16 -16.86 9.79
CA ALA A 273 23.74 -15.58 10.21
C ALA A 273 22.68 -14.53 10.59
N LEU A 274 21.52 -14.52 9.91
CA LEU A 274 20.44 -13.59 10.25
C LEU A 274 19.80 -13.94 11.61
N LYS A 275 19.72 -15.24 11.95
CA LYS A 275 19.29 -15.67 13.30
C LYS A 275 20.27 -15.25 14.38
N VAL A 276 21.56 -15.38 14.13
CA VAL A 276 22.59 -14.92 15.08
C VAL A 276 22.53 -13.40 15.24
N ALA A 277 22.36 -12.67 14.13
CA ALA A 277 22.22 -11.21 14.16
C ALA A 277 20.97 -10.77 14.93
N ASP A 278 19.85 -11.48 14.81
CA ASP A 278 18.64 -11.22 15.58
C ASP A 278 18.85 -11.39 17.09
N ILE A 279 19.55 -12.46 17.51
CA ILE A 279 19.93 -12.67 18.91
C ILE A 279 20.86 -11.54 19.39
N LEU A 280 21.90 -11.21 18.63
CA LEU A 280 22.85 -10.15 18.98
C LEU A 280 22.19 -8.76 19.01
N CYS A 281 21.08 -8.58 18.30
CA CYS A 281 20.29 -7.34 18.30
C CYS A 281 19.08 -7.41 19.24
N PHE A 282 19.07 -8.34 20.21
CA PHE A 282 18.05 -8.45 21.25
C PHE A 282 16.63 -8.70 20.71
N GLY A 283 16.49 -9.36 19.55
CA GLY A 283 15.20 -9.62 18.90
C GLY A 283 14.52 -8.38 18.31
N LEU A 284 15.21 -7.23 18.27
CA LEU A 284 14.69 -6.02 17.63
C LEU A 284 14.47 -6.20 16.11
N PRO A 285 15.32 -6.91 15.35
CA PRO A 285 15.05 -7.19 13.94
C PRO A 285 13.74 -7.96 13.75
N GLY A 286 13.46 -8.99 14.55
CA GLY A 286 12.19 -9.71 14.50
C GLY A 286 10.96 -8.80 14.69
N LYS A 287 11.00 -7.89 15.66
CA LYS A 287 9.91 -6.90 15.87
C LYS A 287 9.74 -5.95 14.70
N GLN A 288 10.85 -5.51 14.10
CA GLN A 288 10.82 -4.62 12.95
C GLN A 288 10.38 -5.34 11.67
N LEU A 289 10.72 -6.63 11.53
CA LEU A 289 10.28 -7.50 10.44
C LEU A 289 8.76 -7.64 10.44
N ALA A 290 8.17 -7.97 11.60
CA ALA A 290 6.73 -8.08 11.74
C ALA A 290 6.01 -6.78 11.36
N ARG A 291 6.58 -5.61 11.70
CA ARG A 291 6.04 -4.30 11.28
C ARG A 291 6.11 -4.08 9.77
N PHE A 292 7.17 -4.55 9.10
CA PHE A 292 7.28 -4.45 7.64
C PHE A 292 6.27 -5.37 6.94
N GLU A 293 6.12 -6.60 7.43
CA GLU A 293 5.17 -7.59 6.90
C GLU A 293 3.72 -7.19 7.11
N ASP A 294 3.38 -6.54 8.23
CA ASP A 294 2.01 -6.06 8.50
C ASP A 294 1.57 -4.91 7.58
N ILE A 295 2.52 -4.12 7.05
CA ILE A 295 2.20 -3.00 6.15
C ILE A 295 2.40 -3.31 4.66
N TYR A 296 3.19 -4.33 4.33
CA TYR A 296 3.51 -4.71 2.95
C TYR A 296 2.85 -6.04 2.60
N ILE A 297 1.59 -5.96 2.17
CA ILE A 297 0.71 -7.13 2.03
C ILE A 297 0.27 -7.26 0.59
N ASP A 298 0.55 -8.42 0.01
CA ASP A 298 0.30 -8.73 -1.40
C ASP A 298 0.80 -7.62 -2.36
N GLN A 299 2.01 -7.11 -2.10
CA GLN A 299 2.65 -6.03 -2.86
C GLN A 299 1.87 -4.71 -2.83
N ARG A 300 1.25 -4.38 -1.69
CA ARG A 300 0.55 -3.11 -1.49
C ARG A 300 0.99 -2.48 -0.18
N VAL A 301 0.95 -1.14 -0.17
CA VAL A 301 1.28 -0.33 0.99
C VAL A 301 0.24 0.77 1.13
N GLU A 302 -0.39 0.83 2.30
CA GLU A 302 -1.31 1.90 2.64
C GLU A 302 -0.54 3.14 3.12
N ARG A 303 -0.97 4.33 2.68
CA ARG A 303 -0.29 5.60 2.98
C ARG A 303 -0.14 5.81 4.48
N ASP A 304 -1.22 5.63 5.23
CA ASP A 304 -1.25 5.98 6.65
C ASP A 304 -0.43 4.99 7.49
N ASP A 305 -0.45 3.70 7.12
CA ASP A 305 0.29 2.67 7.85
C ASP A 305 1.81 2.77 7.56
N PHE A 306 2.20 3.11 6.33
CA PHE A 306 3.60 3.44 6.02
C PHE A 306 4.10 4.67 6.79
N ARG A 307 3.29 5.73 6.86
CA ARG A 307 3.64 6.94 7.64
C ARG A 307 3.79 6.63 9.12
N LYS A 308 2.92 5.78 9.68
CA LYS A 308 3.06 5.31 11.07
C LYS A 308 4.34 4.51 11.25
N LEU A 309 4.67 3.58 10.36
CA LEU A 309 5.92 2.83 10.41
C LEU A 309 7.13 3.77 10.45
N LEU A 310 7.19 4.73 9.52
CA LEU A 310 8.29 5.70 9.48
C LEU A 310 8.36 6.57 10.74
N ALA A 311 7.22 7.01 11.28
CA ALA A 311 7.19 7.76 12.53
C ALA A 311 7.78 6.97 13.70
N HIS A 312 7.46 5.67 13.81
CA HIS A 312 8.04 4.80 14.82
C HIS A 312 9.55 4.62 14.60
N SER A 313 10.00 4.30 13.39
CA SER A 313 11.43 4.10 13.10
C SER A 313 12.26 5.37 13.31
N LEU A 314 11.74 6.55 12.93
CA LEU A 314 12.38 7.83 13.22
C LEU A 314 12.48 8.10 14.73
N GLY A 315 11.47 7.69 15.51
CA GLY A 315 11.49 7.71 16.97
C GLY A 315 12.59 6.80 17.53
N ASP A 316 12.63 5.55 17.11
CA ASP A 316 13.63 4.54 17.54
C ASP A 316 15.07 5.02 17.30
N TRP A 317 15.35 5.61 16.12
CA TRP A 317 16.69 6.12 15.80
C TRP A 317 17.05 7.37 16.60
N LYS A 318 16.06 8.22 16.91
CA LYS A 318 16.25 9.38 17.78
C LYS A 318 16.55 8.95 19.21
N GLU A 319 15.87 7.95 19.74
CA GLU A 319 16.18 7.36 21.05
C GLU A 319 17.60 6.79 21.09
N ALA A 320 18.00 6.07 20.04
CA ALA A 320 19.36 5.56 19.91
C ALA A 320 20.41 6.68 19.90
N LEU A 321 20.14 7.83 19.24
CA LEU A 321 21.01 9.02 19.29
C LEU A 321 21.12 9.60 20.69
N LEU A 322 19.98 9.75 21.38
CA LEU A 322 19.92 10.29 22.74
C LEU A 322 20.69 9.40 23.73
N LEU A 323 20.71 8.08 23.51
CA LEU A 323 21.49 7.14 24.32
C LEU A 323 22.98 7.17 23.96
N SER A 324 23.33 7.17 22.67
CA SER A 324 24.71 7.00 22.21
C SER A 324 25.58 8.25 22.36
N LEU A 325 25.02 9.46 22.25
CA LEU A 325 25.80 10.71 22.37
C LEU A 325 26.40 10.93 23.77
N PRO A 326 25.66 10.78 24.89
CA PRO A 326 26.25 10.84 26.23
C PRO A 326 27.28 9.73 26.48
N LEU A 327 27.05 8.53 25.94
CA LEU A 327 28.00 7.42 26.06
C LEU A 327 29.31 7.69 25.30
N LEU A 328 29.26 8.37 24.15
CA LEU A 328 30.47 8.84 23.47
C LEU A 328 31.25 9.82 24.34
N ALA A 329 30.59 10.79 24.96
CA ALA A 329 31.23 11.72 25.88
C ALA A 329 31.83 10.99 27.10
N ALA A 330 31.11 10.03 27.67
CA ALA A 330 31.60 9.22 28.79
C ALA A 330 32.84 8.38 28.39
N ASN A 331 32.84 7.74 27.23
CA ASN A 331 33.99 6.99 26.72
C ASN A 331 35.22 7.89 26.51
N MET A 332 35.02 9.12 26.01
CA MET A 332 36.11 10.09 25.90
C MET A 332 36.70 10.47 27.26
N LEU A 333 35.86 10.69 28.28
CA LEU A 333 36.35 10.96 29.65
C LEU A 333 37.09 9.74 30.23
N LEU A 334 36.55 8.54 30.03
CA LEU A 334 37.15 7.29 30.48
C LEU A 334 38.48 6.99 29.78
N SER A 335 38.72 7.52 28.58
CA SER A 335 40.02 7.37 27.89
C SER A 335 41.17 8.08 28.64
N PHE A 336 40.86 9.15 29.37
CA PHE A 336 41.83 9.87 30.21
C PHE A 336 42.01 9.24 31.59
N ALA A 337 41.02 8.49 32.06
CA ALA A 337 41.09 7.78 33.32
C ALA A 337 41.85 6.46 33.12
N SER A 338 43.19 6.50 33.21
CA SER A 338 44.17 5.39 33.11
C SER A 338 43.58 3.98 33.28
N SER A 339 42.89 3.49 32.25
CA SER A 339 42.08 2.30 32.40
C SER A 339 42.94 1.05 32.26
N PRO A 340 42.76 0.05 33.13
CA PRO A 340 43.45 -1.23 33.02
C PRO A 340 43.08 -2.02 31.75
N CYS A 341 41.94 -1.72 31.10
CA CYS A 341 41.50 -2.42 29.89
C CYS A 341 41.07 -1.43 28.79
N PRO A 342 42.01 -0.97 27.95
CA PRO A 342 41.69 -0.03 26.87
C PRO A 342 40.70 -0.58 25.84
N ALA A 343 40.66 -1.90 25.65
CA ALA A 343 39.80 -2.56 24.67
C ALA A 343 38.30 -2.31 24.93
N LEU A 344 37.87 -2.19 26.19
CA LEU A 344 36.45 -2.04 26.53
C LEU A 344 35.90 -0.66 26.14
N TRP A 345 36.61 0.42 26.49
CA TRP A 345 36.16 1.77 26.13
C TRP A 345 36.33 2.04 24.63
N LEU A 346 37.35 1.48 23.98
CA LEU A 346 37.52 1.57 22.52
C LEU A 346 36.38 0.86 21.79
N ALA A 347 36.03 -0.36 22.20
CA ALA A 347 34.91 -1.10 21.61
C ALA A 347 33.59 -0.35 21.82
N SER A 348 33.33 0.16 23.03
CA SER A 348 32.14 0.97 23.31
C SER A 348 32.10 2.24 22.46
N LEU A 349 33.22 2.96 22.33
CA LEU A 349 33.32 4.16 21.51
C LEU A 349 32.96 3.86 20.05
N VAL A 350 33.52 2.79 19.47
CA VAL A 350 33.24 2.39 18.07
C VAL A 350 31.77 2.03 17.89
N LEU A 351 31.18 1.27 18.81
CA LEU A 351 29.76 0.90 18.74
C LEU A 351 28.84 2.12 18.85
N CYS A 352 29.09 3.01 19.81
CA CYS A 352 28.31 4.24 19.96
C CYS A 352 28.51 5.19 18.77
N ALA A 353 29.72 5.32 18.23
CA ALA A 353 29.98 6.14 17.04
C ALA A 353 29.22 5.58 15.82
N THR A 354 29.26 4.27 15.63
CA THR A 354 28.51 3.59 14.56
C THR A 354 27.00 3.74 14.76
N ALA A 355 26.50 3.62 15.99
CA ALA A 355 25.10 3.86 16.32
C ALA A 355 24.67 5.28 15.95
N THR A 356 25.46 6.30 16.32
CA THR A 356 25.16 7.70 15.96
C THR A 356 25.16 7.90 14.45
N LEU A 357 26.16 7.37 13.75
CA LEU A 357 26.29 7.50 12.30
C LEU A 357 25.08 6.85 11.59
N LEU A 358 24.74 5.61 11.94
CA LEU A 358 23.61 4.91 11.34
C LEU A 358 22.28 5.61 11.65
N SER A 359 22.04 6.03 12.90
CA SER A 359 20.85 6.81 13.23
C SER A 359 20.75 8.10 12.42
N THR A 360 21.84 8.83 12.22
CA THR A 360 21.85 10.05 11.42
C THR A 360 21.63 9.79 9.94
N ILE A 361 22.24 8.75 9.36
CA ILE A 361 22.06 8.36 7.96
C ILE A 361 20.60 7.95 7.71
N LEU A 362 20.06 7.06 8.55
CA LEU A 362 18.69 6.57 8.43
C LEU A 362 17.68 7.71 8.64
N THR A 363 17.88 8.55 9.66
CA THR A 363 17.02 9.72 9.88
C THR A 363 17.05 10.65 8.68
N THR A 364 18.24 10.97 8.15
CA THR A 364 18.37 11.86 6.99
C THR A 364 17.68 11.28 5.76
N LYS A 365 17.85 9.97 5.49
CA LYS A 365 17.24 9.29 4.35
C LYS A 365 15.70 9.30 4.42
N PHE A 366 15.13 9.01 5.59
CA PHE A 366 13.69 8.80 5.72
C PHE A 366 12.90 10.01 6.21
N ARG A 367 13.55 11.07 6.70
CA ARG A 367 12.87 12.29 7.20
C ARG A 367 12.02 12.98 6.14
N GLY A 368 12.46 12.98 4.88
CA GLY A 368 11.70 13.56 3.76
C GLY A 368 10.40 12.82 3.46
N MET A 369 10.33 11.53 3.81
CA MET A 369 9.18 10.65 3.52
C MET A 369 8.10 10.68 4.59
N ARG A 370 8.18 11.59 5.58
CA ARG A 370 7.14 11.70 6.64
C ARG A 370 5.75 11.99 6.08
N ASN A 371 5.69 12.67 4.93
CA ASN A 371 4.44 13.00 4.25
C ASN A 371 4.25 12.16 2.97
N ALA A 372 4.93 11.01 2.86
CA ALA A 372 4.94 10.21 1.65
C ALA A 372 3.53 9.82 1.18
N VAL A 373 3.33 9.73 -0.13
CA VAL A 373 2.12 9.17 -0.74
C VAL A 373 2.21 7.64 -0.78
N ALA A 374 1.07 6.96 -1.03
CA ALA A 374 1.02 5.49 -1.04
C ALA A 374 2.03 4.87 -2.03
N GLU A 375 2.18 5.49 -3.21
CA GLU A 375 3.12 5.06 -4.25
C GLU A 375 4.59 5.12 -3.78
N GLU A 376 5.00 6.23 -3.17
CA GLU A 376 6.34 6.36 -2.59
C GLU A 376 6.59 5.32 -1.49
N GLY A 377 5.57 5.04 -0.67
CA GLY A 377 5.61 4.00 0.35
C GLY A 377 5.80 2.61 -0.26
N TYR A 378 5.05 2.29 -1.31
CA TYR A 378 5.19 1.05 -2.05
C TYR A 378 6.60 0.89 -2.63
N TYR A 379 7.10 1.87 -3.39
CA TYR A 379 8.43 1.78 -3.98
C TYR A 379 9.53 1.66 -2.93
N THR A 380 9.41 2.41 -1.83
CA THR A 380 10.35 2.31 -0.72
C THR A 380 10.37 0.91 -0.14
N MET A 381 9.21 0.34 0.18
CA MET A 381 9.12 -1.03 0.70
C MET A 381 9.60 -2.07 -0.31
N TYR A 382 9.24 -1.92 -1.58
CA TYR A 382 9.73 -2.77 -2.66
C TYR A 382 11.26 -2.76 -2.73
N THR A 383 11.90 -1.58 -2.65
CA THR A 383 13.37 -1.45 -2.67
C THR A 383 14.06 -1.98 -1.40
N LEU A 384 13.36 -1.97 -0.26
CA LEU A 384 13.85 -2.53 0.99
C LEU A 384 13.75 -4.06 1.04
N ARG A 385 12.87 -4.64 0.24
CA ARG A 385 12.63 -6.08 0.19
C ARG A 385 13.71 -6.75 -0.66
N SER A 386 14.43 -7.69 -0.06
CA SER A 386 15.30 -8.61 -0.79
C SER A 386 14.45 -9.70 -1.45
N GLU A 387 14.77 -10.04 -2.71
CA GLU A 387 14.13 -11.17 -3.40
C GLU A 387 14.36 -12.51 -2.69
N THR A 388 15.53 -12.68 -2.05
CA THR A 388 15.92 -13.95 -1.41
C THR A 388 15.53 -14.01 0.07
N TYR A 389 15.67 -12.90 0.80
CA TYR A 389 15.54 -12.88 2.26
C TYR A 389 14.36 -12.02 2.76
N GLY A 390 13.51 -11.54 1.86
CA GLY A 390 12.40 -10.66 2.20
C GLY A 390 12.87 -9.39 2.90
N PHE A 391 12.16 -9.01 3.98
CA PHE A 391 12.48 -7.83 4.76
C PHE A 391 13.53 -8.06 5.88
N LYS A 392 14.02 -9.28 6.06
CA LYS A 392 14.97 -9.61 7.16
C LYS A 392 16.22 -8.70 7.16
N PRO A 393 16.90 -8.44 6.02
CA PRO A 393 18.06 -7.54 6.03
C PRO A 393 17.70 -6.09 6.37
N ALA A 394 16.57 -5.59 5.84
CA ALA A 394 16.09 -4.25 6.15
C ALA A 394 15.73 -4.11 7.64
N ALA A 395 15.08 -5.11 8.22
CA ALA A 395 14.73 -5.14 9.63
C ALA A 395 15.96 -5.13 10.55
N LEU A 396 17.02 -5.84 10.15
CA LEU A 396 18.31 -5.78 10.82
C LEU A 396 18.89 -4.36 10.74
N VAL A 397 19.00 -3.76 9.55
CA VAL A 397 19.56 -2.41 9.38
C VAL A 397 18.79 -1.37 10.17
N PHE A 398 17.46 -1.46 10.21
CA PHE A 398 16.61 -0.51 10.93
C PHE A 398 16.76 -0.62 12.46
N SER A 399 17.14 -1.78 12.98
CA SER A 399 17.31 -2.02 14.43
C SER A 399 18.75 -1.85 14.92
N LEU A 400 19.74 -1.89 14.02
CA LEU A 400 21.16 -1.74 14.35
C LEU A 400 21.49 -0.52 15.24
N PRO A 401 20.99 0.71 14.98
CA PRO A 401 21.38 1.86 15.81
C PRO A 401 21.05 1.66 17.29
N ARG A 402 19.87 1.10 17.58
CA ARG A 402 19.42 0.83 18.94
C ARG A 402 20.21 -0.33 19.57
N ALA A 403 20.42 -1.42 18.83
CA ALA A 403 21.20 -2.56 19.31
C ALA A 403 22.65 -2.17 19.65
N LEU A 404 23.31 -1.41 18.77
CA LEU A 404 24.68 -0.94 18.98
C LEU A 404 24.79 0.02 20.18
N ALA A 405 23.80 0.90 20.38
CA ALA A 405 23.76 1.78 21.54
C ALA A 405 23.60 1.00 22.86
N ILE A 406 22.80 -0.07 22.88
CA ILE A 406 22.65 -0.96 24.04
C ILE A 406 23.95 -1.70 24.35
N TRP A 407 24.64 -2.25 23.33
CA TRP A 407 25.95 -2.86 23.52
C TRP A 407 26.99 -1.86 24.04
N GLY A 408 26.98 -0.64 23.50
CA GLY A 408 27.82 0.46 23.98
C GLY A 408 27.61 0.75 25.46
N LEU A 409 26.35 0.85 25.91
CA LEU A 409 25.99 1.01 27.32
C LEU A 409 26.53 -0.13 28.19
N GLY A 410 26.33 -1.38 27.76
CA GLY A 410 26.80 -2.56 28.50
C GLY A 410 28.32 -2.55 28.69
N LEU A 411 29.08 -2.15 27.66
CA LEU A 411 30.53 -2.04 27.74
C LEU A 411 31.00 -0.89 28.64
N VAL A 412 30.31 0.26 28.65
CA VAL A 412 30.61 1.35 29.61
C VAL A 412 30.36 0.89 31.04
N LEU A 413 29.28 0.17 31.30
CA LEU A 413 28.98 -0.37 32.64
C LEU A 413 30.05 -1.38 33.08
N LEU A 414 30.45 -2.29 32.19
CA LEU A 414 31.51 -3.25 32.46
C LEU A 414 32.85 -2.56 32.76
N GLN A 415 33.18 -1.53 31.98
CA GLN A 415 34.36 -0.69 32.19
C GLN A 415 34.33 0.00 33.55
N GLY A 416 33.17 0.53 33.97
CA GLY A 416 32.97 1.12 35.29
C GLY A 416 33.24 0.11 36.43
N ILE A 417 32.78 -1.13 36.29
CA ILE A 417 33.03 -2.20 37.26
C ILE A 417 34.53 -2.54 37.34
N VAL A 418 35.21 -2.61 36.19
CA VAL A 418 36.66 -2.86 36.13
C VAL A 418 37.43 -1.72 36.80
N LEU A 419 37.03 -0.47 36.58
CA LEU A 419 37.67 0.69 37.21
C LEU A 419 37.44 0.69 38.74
N MET A 420 36.23 0.36 39.19
CA MET A 420 35.92 0.21 40.63
C MET A 420 36.79 -0.86 41.29
N ARG A 421 37.04 -1.99 40.60
CA ARG A 421 37.94 -3.02 41.09
C ARG A 421 39.36 -2.49 41.28
N THR A 422 39.86 -1.67 40.35
CA THR A 422 41.23 -1.14 40.42
C THR A 422 41.40 0.00 41.41
N MET A 423 40.38 0.85 41.59
CA MET A 423 40.49 2.07 42.41
C MET A 423 40.07 1.85 43.87
N VAL A 424 39.04 1.04 44.11
CA VAL A 424 38.43 0.86 45.44
C VAL A 424 38.71 -0.54 45.99
N GLY A 425 38.57 -1.56 45.15
CA GLY A 425 38.84 -2.95 45.52
C GLY A 425 37.76 -3.92 45.02
N THR A 426 38.02 -5.20 45.19
CA THR A 426 37.16 -6.29 44.66
C THR A 426 35.77 -6.33 45.28
N GLY A 427 35.63 -6.05 46.59
CA GLY A 427 34.34 -6.04 47.28
C GLY A 427 33.36 -5.02 46.70
N ALA A 428 33.82 -3.79 46.46
CA ALA A 428 32.99 -2.74 45.86
C ALA A 428 32.58 -3.08 44.42
N ALA A 429 33.50 -3.64 43.62
CA ALA A 429 33.21 -4.07 42.26
C ALA A 429 32.15 -5.18 42.21
N MET A 430 32.23 -6.17 43.11
CA MET A 430 31.21 -7.22 43.22
C MET A 430 29.85 -6.67 43.65
N GLY A 431 29.83 -5.70 44.58
CA GLY A 431 28.60 -5.01 44.97
C GLY A 431 27.93 -4.27 43.80
N CYS A 432 28.71 -3.53 43.01
CA CYS A 432 28.19 -2.86 41.80
C CYS A 432 27.68 -3.86 40.75
N ALA A 433 28.41 -4.95 40.50
CA ALA A 433 27.99 -5.99 39.56
C ALA A 433 26.69 -6.68 40.01
N ALA A 434 26.57 -6.98 41.31
CA ALA A 434 25.36 -7.57 41.90
C ALA A 434 24.15 -6.62 41.78
N LEU A 435 24.35 -5.31 41.96
CA LEU A 435 23.30 -4.32 41.76
C LEU A 435 22.83 -4.26 40.31
N VAL A 436 23.76 -4.22 39.34
CA VAL A 436 23.41 -4.23 37.90
C VAL A 436 22.66 -5.51 37.54
N LEU A 437 23.13 -6.67 38.02
CA LEU A 437 22.46 -7.94 37.80
C LEU A 437 21.06 -7.95 38.42
N LEU A 438 20.89 -7.43 39.64
CA LEU A 438 19.60 -7.34 40.31
C LEU A 438 18.63 -6.46 39.51
N VAL A 439 19.07 -5.31 39.01
CA VAL A 439 18.25 -4.45 38.14
C VAL A 439 17.85 -5.16 36.85
N LEU A 440 18.78 -5.88 36.20
CA LEU A 440 18.49 -6.66 35.00
C LEU A 440 17.51 -7.80 35.28
N LEU A 441 17.63 -8.48 36.42
CA LEU A 441 16.71 -9.54 36.82
C LEU A 441 15.31 -9.00 37.15
N CYS A 442 15.21 -7.91 37.90
CA CYS A 442 13.93 -7.27 38.22
C CYS A 442 13.23 -6.77 36.94
N THR A 443 13.99 -6.15 36.02
CA THR A 443 13.42 -5.70 34.74
C THR A 443 13.02 -6.87 33.85
N ALA A 444 13.81 -7.94 33.78
CA ALA A 444 13.45 -9.15 33.04
C ALA A 444 12.20 -9.83 33.61
N GLN A 445 12.02 -9.84 34.94
CA GLN A 445 10.81 -10.38 35.58
C GLN A 445 9.57 -9.58 35.20
N VAL A 446 9.62 -8.25 35.30
CA VAL A 446 8.51 -7.37 34.89
C VAL A 446 8.18 -7.55 33.41
N LEU A 447 9.19 -7.66 32.55
CA LEU A 447 8.99 -7.87 31.11
C LEU A 447 8.51 -9.28 30.75
N SER A 448 8.72 -10.27 31.61
CA SER A 448 8.26 -11.65 31.38
C SER A 448 6.77 -11.87 31.66
N GLU A 449 6.13 -10.97 32.42
CA GLU A 449 4.67 -11.04 32.66
C GLU A 449 3.85 -10.63 31.42
N ASP A 450 4.45 -9.92 30.46
CA ASP A 450 3.77 -9.42 29.26
C ASP A 450 4.05 -10.23 27.96
N ASP A 451 5.03 -11.15 27.96
CA ASP A 451 5.49 -11.81 26.71
C ASP A 451 5.97 -13.26 26.94
N GLU A 452 5.06 -14.24 26.83
CA GLU A 452 5.35 -15.69 26.94
C GLU A 452 6.36 -16.21 25.90
N THR A 453 6.69 -15.43 24.86
CA THR A 453 7.50 -15.89 23.72
C THR A 453 8.96 -15.44 23.73
N SER A 454 9.38 -14.60 24.68
CA SER A 454 10.72 -14.03 24.65
C SER A 454 11.82 -15.04 25.04
N PRO A 455 13.00 -15.03 24.38
CA PRO A 455 14.14 -15.89 24.75
C PRO A 455 14.71 -15.58 26.16
N LEU A 456 14.41 -14.40 26.72
CA LEU A 456 14.75 -14.02 28.10
C LEU A 456 13.87 -14.74 29.14
N ALA A 457 12.64 -15.12 28.80
CA ALA A 457 11.78 -15.93 29.67
C ALA A 457 12.32 -17.36 29.87
N ARG A 458 13.13 -17.88 28.94
CA ARG A 458 13.79 -19.19 29.09
C ARG A 458 14.95 -19.17 30.09
N LEU A 459 15.51 -18.00 30.35
CA LEU A 459 16.55 -17.78 31.37
C LEU A 459 15.98 -17.61 32.78
N SER A 460 14.67 -17.33 32.94
CA SER A 460 14.02 -17.13 34.25
C SER A 460 13.49 -18.42 34.89
N SER A 461 13.34 -19.51 34.13
CA SER A 461 12.84 -20.81 34.66
C SER A 461 13.74 -21.51 35.69
N PRO A 462 15.09 -21.42 35.64
CA PRO A 462 15.95 -21.92 36.72
C PRO A 462 15.86 -21.02 37.97
N LEU A 463 15.56 -19.73 37.78
CA LEU A 463 15.50 -18.71 38.82
C LEU A 463 14.21 -18.78 39.64
N SER A 464 13.06 -19.06 39.01
CA SER A 464 11.81 -19.34 39.75
C SER A 464 11.96 -20.57 40.64
N SER A 465 12.70 -21.58 40.16
CA SER A 465 13.04 -22.78 40.92
C SER A 465 14.01 -22.49 42.07
N PHE A 466 15.05 -21.67 41.85
CA PHE A 466 16.01 -21.27 42.87
C PHE A 466 15.40 -20.37 43.95
N LEU A 467 14.57 -19.39 43.58
CA LEU A 467 13.82 -18.54 44.52
C LEU A 467 12.76 -19.35 45.29
N GLY A 468 12.14 -20.35 44.65
CA GLY A 468 11.23 -21.30 45.31
C GLY A 468 11.93 -22.16 46.37
N LEU A 469 13.18 -22.58 46.11
CA LEU A 469 14.01 -23.30 47.08
C LEU A 469 14.43 -22.38 48.23
N PHE A 470 14.88 -21.17 47.94
CA PHE A 470 15.29 -20.18 48.96
C PHE A 470 14.11 -19.80 49.89
N LYS A 471 12.90 -19.67 49.33
CA LYS A 471 11.68 -19.42 50.09
C LYS A 471 11.30 -20.59 51.00
N ARG A 472 11.51 -21.85 50.55
CA ARG A 472 11.28 -23.05 51.37
C ARG A 472 12.27 -23.18 52.52
N GLU A 473 13.52 -22.79 52.31
CA GLU A 473 14.59 -22.89 53.32
C GLU A 473 14.45 -21.81 54.40
N ILE A 474 13.97 -20.62 54.03
CA ILE A 474 13.57 -19.58 55.00
C ILE A 474 12.34 -20.04 55.81
N GLN A 475 11.36 -20.69 55.16
CA GLN A 475 10.17 -21.21 55.84
C GLN A 475 10.55 -22.31 56.86
N SER A 476 11.40 -23.27 56.48
CA SER A 476 11.82 -24.36 57.40
C SER A 476 12.64 -23.84 58.58
N SER A 477 13.51 -22.84 58.36
CA SER A 477 14.24 -22.18 59.46
C SER A 477 13.33 -21.39 60.41
N THR A 478 12.16 -20.95 59.95
CA THR A 478 11.18 -20.22 60.77
C THR A 478 10.30 -21.19 61.55
N ASP A 479 9.94 -22.33 60.95
CA ASP A 479 9.17 -23.39 61.60
C ASP A 479 9.99 -24.12 62.68
N GLU A 480 11.29 -24.39 62.46
CA GLU A 480 12.19 -24.96 63.49
C GLU A 480 12.37 -24.02 64.70
N LYS A 481 12.36 -22.70 64.47
CA LYS A 481 12.40 -21.71 65.56
C LYS A 481 11.10 -21.68 66.36
N HIS A 482 9.96 -21.81 65.70
CA HIS A 482 8.67 -21.88 66.38
C HIS A 482 8.47 -23.18 67.17
N GLU A 483 8.99 -24.30 66.66
CA GLU A 483 8.93 -25.58 67.36
C GLU A 483 9.84 -25.59 68.60
N ALA A 484 11.03 -24.99 68.53
CA ALA A 484 11.93 -24.82 69.66
C ALA A 484 11.41 -23.87 70.76
N GLU A 485 10.65 -22.82 70.39
CA GLU A 485 9.99 -21.92 71.36
C GLU A 485 8.72 -22.51 71.98
N SER A 486 8.15 -23.58 71.41
CA SER A 486 6.99 -24.28 71.97
C SER A 486 7.32 -25.39 72.98
N MET A 487 8.61 -25.75 73.10
CA MET A 487 9.13 -26.80 73.99
C MET A 487 9.82 -26.27 75.26
N VAL A 488 9.77 -24.95 75.51
CA VAL A 488 10.18 -24.28 76.76
C VAL A 488 8.93 -23.73 77.44
#